data_AF-A0A4V1YW32-F1
#
_entry.id   AF-A0A4V1YW32-F1
#
_cell.length_a   1.000
_cell.length_b   1.000
_cell.length_c   1.000
_cell.angle_alpha   90.00
_cell.angle_beta   90.00
_cell.angle_gamma   90.00
#
_symmetry.space_group_name_H-M   'P 1'
#
loop_
_entity.id
_entity.type
_entity.pdbx_description
1 polymer ?
#
loop_
_entity_poly.entity_id
_entity_poly.type
_entity_poly.pdbx_seq_one_letter_code
_entity_poly.pdbx_strand_id
1 'polypeptide(L)'
;MCKDRTNITNCKESPLKNGSDSLKKKAKVKIISHNFTRKLSEKNPDSKLMKAYMDAHVCSNVYTVQGGKAHSHYCHRAFCPICQRIQTAQNVKKFLPVMKYLASEGREFYFVTLTLQNCVTDDARVLRDFMRRCNRMWADGIRTKHKFRSLGISGVIKKECTYHVVKKDLFSFHYHFHIIVDSLEAAKYVVAQWKKLHGSTVADARFQKYKKIEDFENAAIEVFKYASKASVSKSKGRDGKKKIQINYKALDMIYTAMHGMQRMSSFGQFRTMIGDEALNDFRDEDLV
;
A
#
# COMPACT_ATOMS: atom_id res chain seq x y z
N MET A 1 27.38 -41.99 18.99
CA MET A 1 28.17 -41.64 17.79
C MET A 1 27.21 -41.40 16.64
N CYS A 2 27.08 -40.14 16.23
CA CYS A 2 26.22 -39.67 15.15
C CYS A 2 26.55 -40.35 13.82
N LYS A 3 25.51 -40.80 13.10
CA LYS A 3 25.56 -40.95 11.65
C LYS A 3 24.70 -39.83 11.07
N ASP A 4 25.35 -38.72 10.72
CA ASP A 4 24.78 -37.69 9.87
C ASP A 4 24.40 -38.30 8.52
N ARG A 5 23.11 -38.35 8.24
CA ARG A 5 22.58 -38.47 6.88
C ARG A 5 21.94 -37.13 6.55
N THR A 6 22.74 -36.27 5.95
CA THR A 6 22.31 -35.03 5.29
C THR A 6 21.24 -35.36 4.25
N ASN A 7 19.99 -35.00 4.55
CA ASN A 7 18.91 -34.93 3.57
C ASN A 7 19.20 -33.75 2.63
N ILE A 8 19.75 -34.09 1.46
CA ILE A 8 19.84 -33.20 0.31
C ILE A 8 18.41 -32.92 -0.17
N THR A 9 17.81 -31.83 0.31
CA THR A 9 16.58 -31.32 -0.25
C THR A 9 16.86 -30.81 -1.66
N ASN A 10 16.34 -31.55 -2.65
CA ASN A 10 16.18 -31.10 -4.04
C ASN A 10 15.40 -29.78 -4.07
N CYS A 11 16.10 -28.65 -3.99
CA CYS A 11 15.59 -27.38 -4.47
C CYS A 11 15.44 -27.51 -5.99
N LYS A 12 14.22 -27.78 -6.46
CA LYS A 12 13.88 -27.62 -7.88
C LYS A 12 14.34 -26.22 -8.29
N GLU A 13 15.38 -26.16 -9.13
CA GLU A 13 15.81 -24.92 -9.75
C GLU A 13 14.60 -24.30 -10.44
N SER A 14 14.28 -23.06 -10.05
CA SER A 14 13.25 -22.31 -10.74
C SER A 14 13.77 -22.00 -12.14
N PRO A 15 12.98 -22.21 -13.21
CA PRO A 15 13.45 -22.03 -14.58
C PRO A 15 14.03 -20.63 -14.73
N LEU A 16 15.26 -20.57 -15.29
CA LEU A 16 15.97 -19.33 -15.61
C LEU A 16 15.02 -18.40 -16.37
N LYS A 17 14.53 -17.35 -15.69
CA LYS A 17 13.73 -16.32 -16.34
C LYS A 17 14.57 -15.74 -17.47
N ASN A 18 14.07 -15.74 -18.71
CA ASN A 18 14.68 -15.06 -19.85
C ASN A 18 15.12 -13.64 -19.43
N GLY A 19 16.44 -13.44 -19.29
CA GLY A 19 17.01 -12.20 -18.75
C GLY A 19 16.56 -10.96 -19.54
N SER A 20 16.42 -11.11 -20.85
CA SER A 20 15.94 -10.07 -21.77
C SER A 20 14.54 -9.57 -21.42
N ASP A 21 13.58 -10.45 -21.10
CA ASP A 21 12.21 -10.05 -20.77
C ASP A 21 12.11 -9.37 -19.41
N SER A 22 12.94 -9.80 -18.45
CA SER A 22 13.08 -9.14 -17.16
C SER A 22 13.60 -7.72 -17.33
N LEU A 23 14.63 -7.52 -18.16
CA LEU A 23 15.19 -6.20 -18.44
C LEU A 23 14.20 -5.30 -19.19
N LYS A 24 13.48 -5.81 -20.19
CA LYS A 24 12.40 -5.08 -20.87
C LYS A 24 11.32 -4.61 -19.90
N LYS A 25 10.91 -5.46 -18.95
CA LYS A 25 9.94 -5.08 -17.90
C LYS A 25 10.49 -3.97 -16.99
N LYS A 26 11.76 -4.07 -16.57
CA LYS A 26 12.42 -3.01 -15.78
C LYS A 26 12.52 -1.69 -16.54
N ALA A 27 12.90 -1.72 -17.81
CA ALA A 27 12.98 -0.53 -18.66
C ALA A 27 11.62 0.16 -18.82
N LYS A 28 10.54 -0.60 -19.06
CA LYS A 28 9.17 -0.05 -19.12
C LYS A 28 8.77 0.65 -17.82
N VAL A 29 9.03 0.03 -16.67
CA VAL A 29 8.75 0.63 -15.36
C VAL A 29 9.59 1.89 -15.15
N LYS A 30 10.86 1.91 -15.56
CA LYS A 30 11.74 3.09 -15.48
C LYS A 30 11.16 4.27 -16.26
N ILE A 31 10.76 4.04 -17.52
CA ILE A 31 10.15 5.08 -18.37
C ILE A 31 8.88 5.64 -17.74
N ILE A 32 8.00 4.77 -17.22
CA ILE A 32 6.77 5.20 -16.53
C ILE A 32 7.10 6.02 -15.29
N SER A 33 8.00 5.52 -14.43
CA SER A 33 8.40 6.18 -13.19
C SER A 33 9.03 7.55 -13.43
N HIS A 34 9.93 7.65 -14.41
CA HIS A 34 10.61 8.87 -14.78
C HIS A 34 9.63 9.94 -15.29
N ASN A 35 8.73 9.57 -16.20
CA ASN A 35 7.70 10.48 -16.70
C ASN A 35 6.71 10.90 -15.60
N PHE A 36 6.35 9.98 -14.71
CA PHE A 36 5.42 10.24 -13.62
C PHE A 36 5.99 11.26 -12.61
N THR A 37 7.22 11.03 -12.15
CA THR A 37 7.92 11.90 -11.18
C THR A 37 8.31 13.25 -11.79
N ARG A 38 8.70 13.27 -13.07
CA ARG A 38 8.93 14.54 -13.80
C ARG A 38 7.66 15.39 -13.83
N LYS A 39 6.52 14.79 -14.20
CA LYS A 39 5.23 15.49 -14.24
C LYS A 39 4.72 15.91 -12.87
N LEU A 40 5.01 15.17 -11.80
CA LEU A 40 4.73 15.63 -10.43
C LEU A 40 5.47 16.94 -10.12
N SER A 41 6.74 17.03 -10.50
CA SER A 41 7.55 18.24 -10.31
C SER A 41 7.04 19.39 -11.20
N GLU A 42 6.92 19.16 -12.51
CA GLU A 42 6.48 20.16 -13.50
C GLU A 42 5.09 20.76 -13.19
N LYS A 43 4.18 19.95 -12.65
CA LYS A 43 2.79 20.37 -12.39
C LYS A 43 2.57 20.93 -10.99
N ASN A 44 3.56 20.82 -10.11
CA ASN A 44 3.46 21.31 -8.73
C ASN A 44 4.78 22.02 -8.34
N PRO A 45 5.14 23.14 -8.99
CA PRO A 45 6.40 23.85 -8.76
C PRO A 45 6.57 24.30 -7.30
N ASP A 46 5.47 24.60 -6.61
CA ASP A 46 5.47 25.08 -5.22
C ASP A 46 5.26 23.94 -4.20
N SER A 47 5.39 22.67 -4.63
CA SER A 47 5.20 21.53 -3.74
C SER A 47 6.29 21.47 -2.67
N LYS A 48 5.86 21.24 -1.42
CA LYS A 48 6.76 20.92 -0.31
C LYS A 48 7.53 19.60 -0.52
N LEU A 49 7.14 18.79 -1.50
CA LEU A 49 7.78 17.54 -1.86
C LEU A 49 8.66 17.67 -3.12
N MET A 50 8.97 18.89 -3.56
CA MET A 50 9.76 19.12 -4.78
C MET A 50 11.08 18.34 -4.76
N LYS A 51 11.84 18.42 -3.65
CA LYS A 51 13.09 17.66 -3.48
C LYS A 51 12.86 16.16 -3.65
N ALA A 52 11.82 15.63 -3.00
CA ALA A 52 11.44 14.22 -3.10
C ALA A 52 11.13 13.81 -4.55
N TYR A 53 10.44 14.67 -5.30
CA TYR A 53 10.08 14.40 -6.70
C TYR A 53 11.32 14.37 -7.61
N MET A 54 12.28 15.29 -7.39
CA MET A 54 13.55 15.32 -8.11
C MET A 54 14.43 14.11 -7.79
N ASP A 55 14.49 13.69 -6.52
CA ASP A 55 15.20 12.47 -6.11
C ASP A 55 14.61 11.23 -6.79
N ALA A 56 13.27 11.15 -6.85
CA ALA A 56 12.58 10.02 -7.46
C ALA A 56 12.69 10.01 -9.00
N HIS A 57 12.91 11.17 -9.62
CA HIS A 57 13.10 11.31 -11.07
C HIS A 57 14.36 10.60 -11.57
N VAL A 58 15.42 10.61 -10.75
CA VAL A 58 16.69 9.92 -11.02
C VAL A 58 16.77 8.53 -10.37
N CYS A 59 15.65 8.01 -9.85
CA CYS A 59 15.60 6.69 -9.26
C CYS A 59 15.95 5.60 -10.28
N SER A 60 16.87 4.73 -9.89
CA SER A 60 17.43 3.68 -10.73
C SER A 60 18.02 4.16 -12.07
N ASN A 61 18.61 5.36 -12.07
CA ASN A 61 19.15 5.93 -13.30
C ASN A 61 20.46 5.29 -13.75
N VAL A 62 21.36 5.00 -12.79
CA VAL A 62 22.69 4.43 -13.02
C VAL A 62 22.74 3.01 -12.46
N TYR A 63 23.40 2.11 -13.20
CA TYR A 63 23.68 0.75 -12.74
C TYR A 63 25.19 0.56 -12.57
N THR A 64 25.60 0.00 -11.44
CA THR A 64 26.98 -0.45 -11.21
C THR A 64 26.98 -1.97 -11.23
N VAL A 65 27.89 -2.57 -11.99
CA VAL A 65 28.02 -4.04 -12.06
C VAL A 65 29.25 -4.44 -11.25
N GLN A 66 29.03 -5.23 -10.20
CA GLN A 66 30.08 -5.76 -9.33
C GLN A 66 29.81 -7.24 -9.08
N GLY A 67 30.83 -8.10 -9.27
CA GLY A 67 30.69 -9.54 -9.03
C GLY A 67 29.55 -10.22 -9.82
N GLY A 68 29.28 -9.76 -11.05
CA GLY A 68 28.19 -10.27 -11.89
C GLY A 68 26.78 -9.83 -11.46
N LYS A 69 26.65 -8.97 -10.45
CA LYS A 69 25.37 -8.41 -9.99
C LYS A 69 25.27 -6.93 -10.35
N ALA A 70 24.11 -6.53 -10.88
CA ALA A 70 23.80 -5.14 -11.17
C ALA A 70 23.14 -4.48 -9.95
N HIS A 71 23.77 -3.45 -9.44
CA HIS A 71 23.31 -2.60 -8.35
C HIS A 71 22.83 -1.26 -8.89
N SER A 72 21.89 -0.63 -8.21
CA SER A 72 21.27 0.62 -8.64
C SER A 72 20.80 1.41 -7.42
N HIS A 73 20.81 2.73 -7.51
CA HIS A 73 20.30 3.60 -6.45
C HIS A 73 18.77 3.68 -6.49
N TYR A 74 18.12 3.51 -5.35
CA TYR A 74 16.67 3.66 -5.19
C TYR A 74 16.35 4.84 -4.29
N CYS A 75 15.38 5.67 -4.66
CA CYS A 75 15.02 6.87 -3.90
C CYS A 75 14.25 6.57 -2.60
N HIS A 76 13.68 5.36 -2.47
CA HIS A 76 12.83 4.97 -1.33
C HIS A 76 11.68 5.95 -1.05
N ARG A 77 11.11 6.60 -2.07
CA ARG A 77 9.93 7.47 -1.91
C ARG A 77 8.64 6.67 -2.12
N ALA A 78 7.65 6.88 -1.26
CA ALA A 78 6.39 6.13 -1.32
C ALA A 78 5.56 6.39 -2.58
N PHE A 79 5.77 7.48 -3.31
CA PHE A 79 5.09 7.70 -4.59
C PHE A 79 5.86 7.14 -5.78
N CYS A 80 7.13 6.75 -5.63
CA CYS A 80 7.98 6.26 -6.72
C CYS A 80 7.48 4.88 -7.21
N PRO A 81 7.04 4.74 -8.48
CA PRO A 81 6.57 3.45 -8.99
C PRO A 81 7.61 2.32 -8.95
N ILE A 82 8.91 2.64 -9.09
CA ILE A 82 9.99 1.64 -8.97
C ILE A 82 10.07 1.13 -7.53
N CYS A 83 10.22 2.03 -6.55
CA CYS A 83 10.39 1.66 -5.15
C CYS A 83 9.14 0.98 -4.59
N GLN A 84 7.94 1.44 -4.99
CA GLN A 84 6.70 0.77 -4.61
C GLN A 84 6.65 -0.69 -5.06
N ARG A 85 7.10 -1.02 -6.28
CA ARG A 85 7.16 -2.42 -6.74
C ARG A 85 8.12 -3.26 -5.94
N ILE A 86 9.28 -2.71 -5.61
CA ILE A 86 10.30 -3.37 -4.79
C ILE A 86 9.72 -3.64 -3.40
N GLN A 87 9.13 -2.63 -2.76
CA GLN A 87 8.47 -2.75 -1.46
C GLN A 87 7.34 -3.78 -1.49
N THR A 88 6.47 -3.77 -2.51
CA THR A 88 5.40 -4.77 -2.66
C THR A 88 5.98 -6.18 -2.69
N ALA A 89 7.04 -6.41 -3.47
CA ALA A 89 7.68 -7.73 -3.56
C ALA A 89 8.31 -8.16 -2.22
N GLN A 90 9.00 -7.24 -1.54
CA GLN A 90 9.58 -7.48 -0.21
C GLN A 90 8.50 -7.80 0.82
N ASN A 91 7.42 -7.02 0.85
CA ASN A 91 6.32 -7.22 1.79
C ASN A 91 5.61 -8.56 1.54
N VAL A 92 5.34 -8.93 0.29
CA VAL A 92 4.79 -10.25 -0.06
C VAL A 92 5.72 -11.37 0.42
N LYS A 93 7.04 -11.26 0.21
CA LYS A 93 8.02 -12.25 0.64
C LYS A 93 8.04 -12.46 2.16
N LYS A 94 7.83 -11.39 2.94
CA LYS A 94 7.77 -11.46 4.41
C LYS A 94 6.42 -11.95 4.93
N PHE A 95 5.33 -11.52 4.29
CA PHE A 95 3.97 -11.75 4.78
C PHE A 95 3.41 -13.12 4.43
N LEU A 96 3.68 -13.61 3.22
CA LEU A 96 3.12 -14.86 2.72
C LEU A 96 3.53 -16.08 3.58
N PRO A 97 4.79 -16.25 4.03
CA PRO A 97 5.16 -17.34 4.92
C PRO A 97 4.39 -17.31 6.24
N VAL A 98 4.19 -16.12 6.82
CA VAL A 98 3.45 -15.94 8.08
C VAL A 98 1.99 -16.32 7.92
N MET A 99 1.34 -15.92 6.82
CA MET A 99 -0.02 -16.37 6.51
C MET A 99 -0.10 -17.89 6.39
N LYS A 100 0.82 -18.51 5.65
CA LYS A 100 0.83 -19.97 5.43
C LYS A 100 1.03 -20.73 6.75
N TYR A 101 1.93 -20.26 7.61
CA TYR A 101 2.16 -20.84 8.94
C TYR A 101 0.92 -20.71 9.83
N LEU A 102 0.34 -19.51 9.95
CA LEU A 102 -0.86 -19.33 10.76
C LEU A 102 -2.07 -20.10 10.22
N ALA A 103 -2.17 -20.30 8.90
CA ALA A 103 -3.18 -21.18 8.32
C ALA A 103 -3.00 -22.64 8.74
N SER A 104 -1.75 -23.14 8.83
CA SER A 104 -1.50 -24.50 9.34
C SER A 104 -1.82 -24.64 10.83
N GLU A 105 -1.82 -23.54 11.58
CA GLU A 105 -2.28 -23.46 12.98
C GLU A 105 -3.82 -23.25 13.08
N GLY A 106 -4.56 -23.42 11.97
CA GLY A 106 -6.02 -23.36 11.95
C GLY A 106 -6.60 -21.95 11.86
N ARG A 107 -5.82 -20.92 11.52
CA ARG A 107 -6.33 -19.56 11.29
C ARG A 107 -6.93 -19.42 9.88
N GLU A 108 -7.98 -18.61 9.77
CA GLU A 108 -8.63 -18.28 8.51
C GLU A 108 -8.53 -16.78 8.23
N PHE A 109 -8.18 -16.41 7.01
CA PHE A 109 -7.92 -15.01 6.69
C PHE A 109 -9.08 -14.34 5.98
N TYR A 110 -9.32 -13.08 6.35
CA TYR A 110 -10.36 -12.26 5.75
C TYR A 110 -9.79 -10.91 5.33
N PHE A 111 -10.05 -10.53 4.08
CA PHE A 111 -9.74 -9.20 3.56
C PHE A 111 -10.90 -8.26 3.84
N VAL A 112 -10.66 -7.25 4.67
CA VAL A 112 -11.60 -6.21 5.06
C VAL A 112 -11.22 -4.91 4.37
N THR A 113 -12.20 -4.26 3.74
CA THR A 113 -12.05 -2.88 3.26
C THR A 113 -12.91 -1.98 4.11
N LEU A 114 -12.27 -1.03 4.80
CA LEU A 114 -12.95 0.03 5.55
C LEU A 114 -12.86 1.34 4.79
N THR A 115 -14.02 1.91 4.49
CA THR A 115 -14.15 3.15 3.73
C THR A 115 -14.96 4.17 4.52
N LEU A 116 -14.71 5.45 4.26
CA LEU A 116 -15.53 6.56 4.73
C LEU A 116 -16.05 7.41 3.59
N GLN A 117 -17.04 8.25 3.92
CA GLN A 117 -17.42 9.35 3.05
C GLN A 117 -16.18 10.13 2.60
N ASN A 118 -16.14 10.43 1.30
CA ASN A 118 -15.00 11.10 0.71
C ASN A 118 -14.80 12.50 1.32
N CYS A 119 -13.54 12.89 1.50
CA CYS A 119 -13.17 14.26 1.85
C CYS A 119 -13.14 15.10 0.57
N VAL A 120 -14.11 16.01 0.40
CA VAL A 120 -14.12 16.94 -0.73
C VAL A 120 -13.37 18.21 -0.33
N THR A 121 -12.20 18.45 -0.92
CA THR A 121 -11.34 19.60 -0.59
C THR A 121 -10.33 19.89 -1.69
N ASP A 122 -9.78 21.10 -1.66
CA ASP A 122 -8.65 21.60 -2.43
C ASP A 122 -7.42 21.92 -1.54
N ASP A 123 -7.51 21.66 -0.22
CA ASP A 123 -6.44 21.91 0.76
C ASP A 123 -5.87 20.59 1.34
N ALA A 124 -4.57 20.38 1.16
CA ALA A 124 -3.87 19.20 1.68
C ALA A 124 -3.86 19.12 3.23
N ARG A 125 -4.00 20.25 3.94
CA ARG A 125 -4.12 20.29 5.41
C ARG A 125 -5.45 19.72 5.87
N VAL A 126 -6.55 20.12 5.21
CA VAL A 126 -7.89 19.57 5.47
C VAL A 126 -7.90 18.06 5.20
N LEU A 127 -7.29 17.63 4.10
CA LEU A 127 -7.14 16.21 3.78
C LEU A 127 -6.31 15.46 4.84
N ARG A 128 -5.18 16.04 5.28
CA ARG A 128 -4.32 15.48 6.33
C ARG A 128 -5.07 15.32 7.64
N ASP A 129 -5.83 16.32 8.06
CA ASP A 129 -6.60 16.25 9.31
C ASP A 129 -7.74 15.23 9.23
N PHE A 130 -8.38 15.12 8.07
CA PHE A 130 -9.33 14.04 7.79
C PHE A 130 -8.67 12.65 7.94
N MET A 131 -7.51 12.43 7.30
CA MET A 131 -6.76 11.17 7.41
C MET A 131 -6.33 10.88 8.86
N ARG A 132 -5.89 11.89 9.62
CA ARG A 132 -5.52 11.76 11.04
C ARG A 132 -6.71 11.35 11.89
N ARG A 133 -7.90 11.93 11.66
CA ARG A 133 -9.13 11.51 12.34
C ARG A 133 -9.42 10.03 12.05
N CYS A 134 -9.41 9.63 10.77
CA CYS A 134 -9.64 8.24 10.38
C CYS A 134 -8.63 7.28 11.05
N ASN A 135 -7.35 7.67 11.12
CA ASN A 135 -6.31 6.88 11.77
C ASN A 135 -6.53 6.74 13.28
N ARG A 136 -6.95 7.81 13.97
CA ARG A 136 -7.32 7.75 15.41
C ARG A 136 -8.53 6.85 15.64
N MET A 137 -9.51 6.87 14.75
CA MET A 137 -10.68 5.99 14.86
C MET A 137 -10.29 4.50 14.79
N TRP A 138 -9.38 4.16 13.88
CA TRP A 138 -8.80 2.82 13.86
C TRP A 138 -8.03 2.50 15.15
N ALA A 139 -7.13 3.39 15.57
CA ALA A 139 -6.28 3.16 16.73
C ALA A 139 -7.09 3.06 18.04
N ASP A 140 -7.84 4.12 18.36
CA ASP A 140 -8.48 4.33 19.67
C ASP A 140 -9.91 3.77 19.71
N GLY A 141 -10.58 3.77 18.56
CA GLY A 141 -11.94 3.30 18.41
C GLY A 141 -12.05 1.78 18.24
N ILE A 142 -11.03 1.15 17.66
CA ILE A 142 -11.04 -0.29 17.34
C ILE A 142 -9.91 -1.03 18.03
N ARG A 143 -8.65 -0.71 17.72
CA ARG A 143 -7.49 -1.54 18.07
C ARG A 143 -7.19 -1.57 19.57
N THR A 144 -7.40 -0.46 20.29
CA THR A 144 -7.12 -0.39 21.73
C THR A 144 -8.23 -0.94 22.61
N LYS A 145 -9.40 -1.27 22.04
CA LYS A 145 -10.55 -1.77 22.82
C LYS A 145 -10.24 -3.13 23.42
N HIS A 146 -10.73 -3.36 24.64
CA HIS A 146 -10.58 -4.64 25.36
C HIS A 146 -11.02 -5.83 24.49
N LYS A 147 -12.17 -5.71 23.80
CA LYS A 147 -12.70 -6.78 22.95
C LYS A 147 -11.77 -7.14 21.78
N PHE A 148 -11.06 -6.17 21.19
CA PHE A 148 -10.06 -6.44 20.15
C PHE A 148 -8.92 -7.30 20.69
N ARG A 149 -8.43 -6.95 21.89
CA ARG A 149 -7.33 -7.66 22.56
C ARG A 149 -7.76 -9.05 23.04
N SER A 150 -8.94 -9.18 23.64
CA SER A 150 -9.45 -10.45 24.14
C SER A 150 -9.74 -11.47 23.03
N LEU A 151 -10.05 -10.99 21.82
CA LEU A 151 -10.20 -11.83 20.63
C LEU A 151 -8.85 -12.27 20.03
N GLY A 152 -7.72 -11.74 20.53
CA GLY A 152 -6.39 -12.06 20.00
C GLY A 152 -6.23 -11.66 18.53
N ILE A 153 -6.93 -10.61 18.08
CA ILE A 153 -6.99 -10.24 16.66
C ILE A 153 -5.58 -9.94 16.13
N SER A 154 -5.21 -10.62 15.05
CA SER A 154 -3.92 -10.51 14.39
C SER A 154 -4.10 -10.18 12.92
N GLY A 155 -3.16 -9.43 12.36
CA GLY A 155 -3.29 -9.01 10.97
C GLY A 155 -2.37 -7.91 10.52
N VAL A 156 -2.71 -7.35 9.35
CA VAL A 156 -2.01 -6.22 8.75
C VAL A 156 -3.02 -5.23 8.20
N ILE A 157 -2.72 -3.94 8.35
CA ILE A 157 -3.50 -2.84 7.79
C ILE A 157 -2.62 -2.04 6.83
N LYS A 158 -3.21 -1.65 5.70
CA LYS A 158 -2.65 -0.69 4.76
C LYS A 158 -3.63 0.45 4.53
N LYS A 159 -3.10 1.66 4.46
CA LYS A 159 -3.84 2.90 4.24
C LYS A 159 -3.61 3.37 2.81
N GLU A 160 -4.67 3.58 2.06
CA GLU A 160 -4.64 4.05 0.68
C GLU A 160 -5.58 5.24 0.51
N CYS A 161 -5.19 6.18 -0.35
CA CYS A 161 -6.05 7.30 -0.73
C CYS A 161 -6.16 7.35 -2.25
N THR A 162 -7.39 7.43 -2.74
CA THR A 162 -7.69 7.70 -4.16
C THR A 162 -8.42 9.04 -4.30
N TYR A 163 -8.50 9.59 -5.51
CA TYR A 163 -9.25 10.83 -5.76
C TYR A 163 -10.18 10.74 -6.97
N HIS A 164 -11.21 11.58 -6.96
CA HIS A 164 -12.04 11.94 -8.10
C HIS A 164 -12.01 13.47 -8.29
N VAL A 165 -12.02 13.93 -9.54
CA VAL A 165 -12.14 15.37 -9.84
C VAL A 165 -13.61 15.76 -9.73
N VAL A 166 -13.93 16.74 -8.87
CA VAL A 166 -15.28 17.28 -8.72
C VAL A 166 -15.50 18.42 -9.71
N LYS A 167 -14.60 19.41 -9.65
CA LYS A 167 -14.48 20.52 -10.61
C LYS A 167 -13.02 20.96 -10.67
N LYS A 168 -12.71 22.00 -11.46
CA LYS A 168 -11.35 22.56 -11.53
C LYS A 168 -10.84 22.85 -10.12
N ASP A 169 -9.68 22.28 -9.80
CA ASP A 169 -8.97 22.40 -8.51
C ASP A 169 -9.69 21.86 -7.27
N LEU A 170 -10.89 21.27 -7.40
CA LEU A 170 -11.62 20.64 -6.30
C LEU A 170 -11.69 19.12 -6.48
N PHE A 171 -11.30 18.38 -5.44
CA PHE A 171 -11.19 16.93 -5.50
C PHE A 171 -12.00 16.26 -4.40
N SER A 172 -12.48 15.04 -4.67
CA SER A 172 -13.10 14.15 -3.71
C SER A 172 -12.13 13.01 -3.41
N PHE A 173 -11.58 13.00 -2.20
CA PHE A 173 -10.58 12.04 -1.75
C PHE A 173 -11.21 10.89 -0.97
N HIS A 174 -10.94 9.68 -1.41
CA HIS A 174 -11.43 8.44 -0.82
C HIS A 174 -10.28 7.74 -0.09
N TYR A 175 -10.18 8.01 1.21
CA TYR A 175 -9.23 7.38 2.12
C TYR A 175 -9.84 6.10 2.69
N HIS A 176 -9.13 4.98 2.54
CA HIS A 176 -9.63 3.66 2.92
C HIS A 176 -8.53 2.78 3.51
N PHE A 177 -8.97 1.81 4.30
CA PHE A 177 -8.10 0.81 4.92
C PHE A 177 -8.34 -0.55 4.28
N HIS A 178 -7.26 -1.16 3.83
CA HIS A 178 -7.22 -2.55 3.43
C HIS A 178 -6.58 -3.36 4.56
N ILE A 179 -7.34 -4.27 5.15
CA ILE A 179 -6.95 -4.99 6.35
C ILE A 179 -7.06 -6.49 6.08
N ILE A 180 -6.03 -7.26 6.44
CA ILE A 180 -6.19 -8.70 6.65
C ILE A 180 -6.31 -8.94 8.14
N VAL A 181 -7.31 -9.73 8.51
CA VAL A 181 -7.49 -10.28 9.86
C VAL A 181 -7.56 -11.79 9.79
N ASP A 182 -7.27 -12.44 10.90
CA ASP A 182 -7.02 -13.89 11.01
C ASP A 182 -8.18 -14.70 11.61
N SER A 183 -9.39 -14.14 11.59
CA SER A 183 -10.62 -14.92 11.78
C SER A 183 -11.87 -14.20 11.25
N LEU A 184 -12.97 -14.94 11.12
CA LEU A 184 -14.28 -14.37 10.77
C LEU A 184 -14.80 -13.44 11.87
N GLU A 185 -14.59 -13.80 13.14
CA GLU A 185 -14.97 -12.99 14.30
C GLU A 185 -14.24 -11.65 14.29
N ALA A 186 -12.95 -11.67 13.97
CA ALA A 186 -12.15 -10.45 13.83
C ALA A 186 -12.69 -9.56 12.71
N ALA A 187 -13.02 -10.14 11.55
CA ALA A 187 -13.56 -9.41 10.41
C ALA A 187 -14.91 -8.76 10.75
N LYS A 188 -15.82 -9.53 11.36
CA LYS A 188 -17.12 -9.05 11.85
C LYS A 188 -16.95 -7.94 12.88
N TYR A 189 -16.04 -8.12 13.85
CA TYR A 189 -15.77 -7.14 14.89
C TYR A 189 -15.28 -5.81 14.30
N VAL A 190 -14.27 -5.85 13.42
CA VAL A 190 -13.69 -4.66 12.81
C VAL A 190 -14.73 -3.87 12.03
N VAL A 191 -15.54 -4.54 11.19
CA VAL A 191 -16.62 -3.89 10.44
C VAL A 191 -17.69 -3.33 11.37
N ALA A 192 -18.10 -4.06 12.39
CA ALA A 192 -19.13 -3.61 13.33
C ALA A 192 -18.67 -2.39 14.14
N GLN A 193 -17.44 -2.37 14.64
CA GLN A 193 -16.90 -1.21 15.35
C GLN A 193 -16.74 -0.01 14.44
N TRP A 194 -16.26 -0.20 13.21
CA TRP A 194 -16.17 0.89 12.24
C TRP A 194 -17.54 1.53 12.00
N LYS A 195 -18.58 0.72 11.75
CA LYS A 195 -19.97 1.22 11.60
C LYS A 195 -20.46 1.97 12.84
N LYS A 196 -20.20 1.44 14.05
CA LYS A 196 -20.60 2.06 15.31
C LYS A 196 -20.00 3.46 15.49
N LEU A 197 -18.74 3.64 15.11
CA LEU A 197 -18.04 4.92 15.27
C LEU A 197 -18.53 6.03 14.31
N HIS A 198 -19.22 5.66 13.24
CA HIS A 198 -19.63 6.60 12.17
C HIS A 198 -21.13 6.89 12.13
N GLY A 199 -21.96 6.09 12.79
CA GLY A 199 -23.40 6.13 12.58
C GLY A 199 -23.79 5.69 11.16
N SER A 200 -25.09 5.49 10.94
CA SER A 200 -25.63 4.98 9.66
C SER A 200 -25.48 5.94 8.47
N THR A 201 -25.13 7.20 8.70
CA THR A 201 -25.10 8.28 7.68
C THR A 201 -23.74 8.50 7.02
N VAL A 202 -22.62 8.12 7.65
CA VAL A 202 -21.26 8.47 7.19
C VAL A 202 -20.47 7.26 6.67
N ALA A 203 -20.81 6.05 7.14
CA ALA A 203 -20.24 4.79 6.66
C ALA A 203 -21.34 3.96 6.01
N ASP A 204 -21.54 4.12 4.71
CA ASP A 204 -22.56 3.34 3.99
C ASP A 204 -22.24 1.84 4.12
N ALA A 205 -23.21 1.12 4.68
CA ALA A 205 -23.10 -0.28 5.06
C ALA A 205 -22.74 -1.20 3.88
N ARG A 206 -23.01 -0.76 2.64
CA ARG A 206 -22.71 -1.48 1.40
C ARG A 206 -21.22 -1.53 1.06
N PHE A 207 -20.42 -0.60 1.60
CA PHE A 207 -19.00 -0.49 1.28
C PHE A 207 -18.08 -1.16 2.30
N GLN A 208 -18.60 -1.57 3.46
CA GLN A 208 -17.82 -2.27 4.49
C GLN A 208 -17.93 -3.78 4.24
N LYS A 209 -17.03 -4.30 3.41
CA LYS A 209 -17.01 -5.71 3.02
C LYS A 209 -15.83 -6.42 3.64
N TYR A 210 -16.07 -7.65 4.08
CA TYR A 210 -15.02 -8.62 4.31
C TYR A 210 -15.23 -9.80 3.38
N LYS A 211 -14.15 -10.38 2.88
CA LYS A 211 -14.15 -11.57 2.03
C LYS A 211 -13.15 -12.57 2.57
N LYS A 212 -13.53 -13.84 2.68
CA LYS A 212 -12.60 -14.91 3.00
C LYS A 212 -11.52 -14.98 1.92
N ILE A 213 -10.28 -15.14 2.35
CA ILE A 213 -9.13 -15.30 1.46
C ILE A 213 -8.92 -16.79 1.24
N GLU A 214 -9.16 -17.23 0.01
CA GLU A 214 -8.87 -18.60 -0.45
C GLU A 214 -7.47 -18.70 -1.07
N ASP A 215 -7.01 -17.62 -1.70
CA ASP A 215 -5.70 -17.55 -2.36
C ASP A 215 -4.80 -16.54 -1.65
N PHE A 216 -3.88 -17.04 -0.84
CA PHE A 216 -2.96 -16.23 -0.06
C PHE A 216 -1.98 -15.44 -0.93
N GLU A 217 -1.58 -15.97 -2.09
CA GLU A 217 -0.62 -15.30 -2.97
C GLU A 217 -1.26 -14.09 -3.63
N ASN A 218 -2.45 -14.28 -4.20
CA ASN A 218 -3.22 -13.19 -4.77
C ASN A 218 -3.65 -12.17 -3.71
N ALA A 219 -4.07 -12.61 -2.52
CA ALA A 219 -4.43 -11.68 -1.44
C ALA A 219 -3.24 -10.86 -0.95
N ALA A 220 -2.07 -11.47 -0.75
CA ALA A 220 -0.86 -10.74 -0.41
C ALA A 220 -0.58 -9.69 -1.50
N ILE A 221 -0.58 -10.07 -2.77
CA ILE A 221 -0.37 -9.13 -3.87
C ILE A 221 -1.42 -8.00 -3.85
N GLU A 222 -2.70 -8.30 -3.62
CA GLU A 222 -3.79 -7.32 -3.55
C GLU A 222 -3.64 -6.33 -2.41
N VAL A 223 -3.28 -6.80 -1.20
CA VAL A 223 -3.06 -5.93 -0.04
C VAL A 223 -1.85 -5.03 -0.30
N PHE A 224 -0.77 -5.59 -0.85
CA PHE A 224 0.46 -4.84 -1.04
C PHE A 224 0.50 -4.04 -2.36
N LYS A 225 -0.49 -4.16 -3.27
CA LYS A 225 -0.62 -3.36 -4.52
C LYS A 225 -0.71 -1.86 -4.22
N TYR A 226 0.34 -1.09 -4.55
CA TYR A 226 0.49 0.39 -4.56
C TYR A 226 -0.35 1.21 -3.56
N ALA A 227 0.31 1.91 -2.62
CA ALA A 227 -0.33 2.79 -1.62
C ALA A 227 -1.09 4.00 -2.22
N SER A 228 -0.79 4.34 -3.46
CA SER A 228 -1.64 5.17 -4.32
C SER A 228 -1.74 4.43 -5.64
N LYS A 229 -2.85 3.76 -5.95
CA LYS A 229 -3.21 3.63 -7.37
C LYS A 229 -3.14 5.05 -7.90
N ALA A 230 -2.24 5.35 -8.84
CA ALA A 230 -2.25 6.63 -9.55
C ALA A 230 -3.68 6.83 -10.02
N SER A 231 -4.45 7.60 -9.25
CA SER A 231 -5.89 7.37 -9.20
C SER A 231 -6.41 7.96 -10.48
N VAL A 232 -6.87 7.09 -11.36
CA VAL A 232 -7.21 7.49 -12.71
C VAL A 232 -8.65 7.91 -12.70
N SER A 233 -8.90 9.21 -12.92
CA SER A 233 -10.21 9.62 -13.39
C SER A 233 -10.45 8.92 -14.73
N LYS A 234 -11.42 8.03 -14.77
CA LYS A 234 -11.87 7.40 -16.01
C LYS A 234 -12.79 8.40 -16.71
N SER A 235 -12.29 9.11 -17.71
CA SER A 235 -13.16 9.84 -18.64
C SER A 235 -13.41 8.99 -19.89
N LYS A 236 -14.64 9.02 -20.41
CA LYS A 236 -14.93 8.50 -21.75
C LYS A 236 -14.41 9.53 -22.75
N GLY A 237 -13.45 9.14 -23.60
CA GLY A 237 -13.06 9.97 -24.75
C GLY A 237 -14.18 10.04 -25.79
N ARG A 238 -14.07 10.97 -26.74
CA ARG A 238 -15.01 11.09 -27.88
C ARG A 238 -15.12 9.79 -28.69
N ASP A 239 -14.07 8.96 -28.69
CA ASP A 239 -14.01 7.68 -29.40
C ASP A 239 -14.51 6.48 -28.57
N GLY A 240 -15.20 6.71 -27.44
CA GLY A 240 -15.65 5.68 -26.51
C GLY A 240 -14.54 4.98 -25.70
N LYS A 241 -13.25 5.19 -26.06
CA LYS A 241 -12.10 4.67 -25.32
C LYS A 241 -11.89 5.43 -24.00
N LYS A 242 -11.66 4.69 -22.90
CA LYS A 242 -11.34 5.26 -21.59
C LYS A 242 -9.99 5.97 -21.66
N LYS A 243 -9.97 7.30 -21.53
CA LYS A 243 -8.71 8.04 -21.34
C LYS A 243 -8.37 8.06 -19.86
N ILE A 244 -7.17 7.57 -19.57
CA ILE A 244 -6.54 7.66 -18.26
C ILE A 244 -5.97 9.07 -18.14
N GLN A 245 -6.59 9.92 -17.32
CA GLN A 245 -6.06 11.24 -17.00
C GLN A 245 -5.53 11.21 -15.56
N ILE A 246 -4.24 11.50 -15.41
CA ILE A 246 -3.59 11.66 -14.11
C ILE A 246 -3.65 13.14 -13.77
N ASN A 247 -4.26 13.48 -12.64
CA ASN A 247 -4.22 14.80 -12.05
C ASN A 247 -3.08 14.86 -11.03
N TYR A 248 -1.97 15.50 -11.44
CA TYR A 248 -0.76 15.59 -10.63
C TYR A 248 -0.92 16.50 -9.40
N LYS A 249 -1.87 17.44 -9.41
CA LYS A 249 -2.20 18.27 -8.25
C LYS A 249 -2.92 17.48 -7.17
N ALA A 250 -3.90 16.66 -7.54
CA ALA A 250 -4.57 15.78 -6.59
C ALA A 250 -3.61 14.74 -5.98
N LEU A 251 -2.68 14.21 -6.78
CA LEU A 251 -1.63 13.32 -6.28
C LEU A 251 -0.67 14.04 -5.32
N ASP A 252 -0.25 15.26 -5.64
CA ASP A 252 0.58 16.08 -4.75
C ASP A 252 -0.10 16.33 -3.41
N MET A 253 -1.41 16.63 -3.41
CA MET A 253 -2.20 16.76 -2.18
C MET A 253 -2.21 15.46 -1.37
N ILE A 254 -2.39 14.30 -2.02
CA ILE A 254 -2.36 12.99 -1.34
C ILE A 254 -0.99 12.74 -0.72
N TYR A 255 0.09 12.93 -1.49
CA TYR A 255 1.44 12.67 -1.01
C TYR A 255 1.83 13.62 0.11
N THR A 256 1.49 14.90 -0.03
CA THR A 256 1.67 15.91 1.01
C THR A 256 0.86 15.59 2.25
N ALA A 257 -0.40 15.14 2.12
CA ALA A 257 -1.23 14.78 3.28
C ALA A 257 -0.71 13.52 3.99
N MET A 258 -0.27 12.51 3.24
CA MET A 258 0.21 11.23 3.78
C MET A 258 1.67 11.25 4.23
N HIS A 259 2.42 12.32 3.96
CA HIS A 259 3.83 12.42 4.33
C HIS A 259 4.02 12.28 5.86
N GLY A 260 4.91 11.38 6.27
CA GLY A 260 5.19 11.06 7.67
C GLY A 260 4.11 10.19 8.32
N MET A 261 3.10 9.73 7.58
CA MET A 261 2.14 8.76 8.10
C MET A 261 2.64 7.34 7.86
N GLN A 262 2.57 6.51 8.90
CA GLN A 262 2.77 5.07 8.75
C GLN A 262 1.67 4.50 7.84
N ARG A 263 2.05 4.11 6.61
CA ARG A 263 1.11 3.66 5.56
C ARG A 263 0.70 2.20 5.75
N MET A 264 1.55 1.40 6.36
CA MET A 264 1.31 -0.01 6.64
C MET A 264 1.67 -0.37 8.07
N SER A 265 0.91 -1.23 8.74
CA SER A 265 1.30 -1.75 10.05
C SER A 265 0.71 -3.12 10.33
N SER A 266 1.41 -3.90 11.13
CA SER A 266 0.97 -5.21 11.63
C SER A 266 0.45 -5.12 13.06
N PHE A 267 -0.35 -6.09 13.48
CA PHE A 267 -0.85 -6.25 14.85
C PHE A 267 -1.01 -7.72 15.21
N GLY A 268 -1.09 -8.03 16.50
CA GLY A 268 -1.15 -9.39 17.02
C GLY A 268 0.09 -10.22 16.65
N GLN A 269 -0.10 -11.51 16.40
CA GLN A 269 0.96 -12.44 16.01
C GLN A 269 1.71 -12.04 14.73
N PHE A 270 1.07 -11.37 13.76
CA PHE A 270 1.78 -10.82 12.60
C PHE A 270 2.84 -9.80 13.01
N ARG A 271 2.54 -8.97 14.01
CA ARG A 271 3.52 -8.02 14.54
C ARG A 271 4.68 -8.73 15.24
N THR A 272 4.39 -9.78 16.01
CA THR A 272 5.42 -10.58 16.67
C THR A 272 6.35 -11.27 15.67
N MET A 273 5.83 -11.76 14.55
CA MET A 273 6.61 -12.50 13.56
C MET A 273 7.30 -11.63 12.50
N ILE A 274 6.72 -10.48 12.15
CA ILE A 274 7.25 -9.60 11.08
C ILE A 274 8.02 -8.41 11.64
N GLY A 275 7.61 -7.85 12.78
CA GLY A 275 8.07 -6.56 13.30
C GLY A 275 7.43 -5.35 12.59
N ASP A 276 7.36 -4.21 13.28
CA ASP A 276 6.73 -2.98 12.73
C ASP A 276 7.57 -2.29 11.65
N GLU A 277 8.89 -2.37 11.76
CA GLU A 277 9.84 -1.73 10.85
C GLU A 277 9.87 -2.41 9.47
N ALA A 278 9.55 -3.70 9.44
CA ALA A 278 9.76 -4.52 8.25
C ALA A 278 8.79 -4.22 7.09
N LEU A 279 7.73 -3.44 7.33
CA LEU A 279 6.65 -3.18 6.37
C LEU A 279 6.69 -1.77 5.73
N ASN A 280 7.55 -0.86 6.21
CA ASN A 280 7.67 0.51 5.69
C ASN A 280 9.14 0.91 5.48
N ASP A 281 9.71 0.63 4.31
CA ASP A 281 11.07 1.05 3.94
C ASP A 281 11.04 2.27 3.00
N PHE A 282 10.34 3.33 3.42
CA PHE A 282 10.25 4.60 2.69
C PHE A 282 10.81 5.78 3.51
N ARG A 283 11.54 6.67 2.82
CA ARG A 283 12.07 7.93 3.35
C ARG A 283 11.04 9.05 3.21
N ASP A 284 10.71 9.70 4.31
CA ASP A 284 9.76 10.82 4.40
C ASP A 284 10.43 12.03 5.13
N GLU A 285 11.65 12.42 4.73
CA GLU A 285 12.46 13.46 5.42
C GLU A 285 12.31 14.89 4.83
N ASP A 286 11.45 15.11 3.81
CA ASP A 286 11.59 16.28 2.93
C ASP A 286 10.59 17.43 3.14
N LEU A 287 9.75 17.42 4.18
CA LEU A 287 8.91 18.59 4.48
C LEU A 287 9.76 19.67 5.17
N VAL A 288 10.32 20.58 4.39
CA VAL A 288 10.81 21.88 4.86
C VAL A 288 9.81 22.94 4.43
#